data_AF-G8R706-F1
#
_entry.id   AF-G8R706-F1
#
_cell.length_a   1.000
_cell.length_b   1.000
_cell.length_c   1.000
_cell.angle_alpha   90.00
_cell.angle_beta   90.00
_cell.angle_gamma   90.00
#
_symmetry.space_group_name_H-M   'P 1'
#
loop_
_entity.id
_entity.type
_entity.pdbx_description
1 polymer ?
#
loop_
_entity_poly.entity_id
_entity_poly.type
_entity_poly.pdbx_seq_one_letter_code
_entity_poly.pdbx_strand_id
1 'polypeptide(L)'
;MVLFVLICATAFAQETPDQQRDKVEKNTAPYSTDYFTRSGNSYYVMTLSVEKGKIVVDQNSKLEEVKGKFPYQRGNLNVQVMDTKGERLANFFMPDPLVVRSCEGEDSETKPIQKGSIQIPLPKASNIGKIELVRGKQTVDRVDVSAVVEEFIKRQRGDDGKDEEE
;
A
#
# COMPACT_ATOMS: atom_id res chain seq x y z
N MET A 1 -53.44 2.36 40.01
CA MET A 1 -52.29 1.60 39.47
C MET A 1 -51.31 2.60 38.89
N VAL A 2 -50.21 2.86 39.59
CA VAL A 2 -49.15 3.76 39.12
C VAL A 2 -48.07 2.90 38.49
N LEU A 3 -47.91 3.02 37.16
CA LEU A 3 -46.90 2.31 36.38
C LEU A 3 -45.61 3.12 36.41
N PHE A 4 -44.64 2.71 37.23
CA PHE A 4 -43.29 3.27 37.24
C PHE A 4 -42.51 2.68 36.05
N VAL A 5 -42.28 3.51 35.03
CA VAL A 5 -41.37 3.18 33.91
C VAL A 5 -39.95 3.46 34.39
N LEU A 6 -39.21 2.40 34.71
CA LEU A 6 -37.78 2.47 35.01
C LEU A 6 -37.01 2.57 33.69
N ILE A 7 -36.62 3.79 33.30
CA ILE A 7 -35.73 4.03 32.16
C ILE A 7 -34.30 3.75 32.64
N CYS A 8 -33.77 2.57 32.32
CA CYS A 8 -32.34 2.27 32.46
C CYS A 8 -31.56 3.10 31.43
N ALA A 9 -31.12 4.29 31.84
CA ALA A 9 -30.11 5.05 31.10
C ALA A 9 -28.76 4.33 31.22
N THR A 10 -28.35 3.63 30.17
CA THR A 10 -26.96 3.20 30.02
C THR A 10 -26.11 4.43 29.69
N ALA A 11 -25.56 5.05 30.74
CA ALA A 11 -24.46 5.98 30.58
C ALA A 11 -23.26 5.19 30.03
N PHE A 12 -22.99 5.31 28.73
CA PHE A 12 -21.68 4.96 28.20
C PHE A 12 -20.68 5.93 28.83
N ALA A 13 -19.99 5.48 29.88
CA ALA A 13 -18.85 6.21 30.41
C ALA A 13 -17.82 6.32 29.28
N GLN A 14 -17.69 7.51 28.70
CA GLN A 14 -16.60 7.81 27.77
C GLN A 14 -15.29 7.66 28.55
N GLU A 15 -14.46 6.67 28.17
CA GLU A 15 -13.10 6.51 28.71
C GLU A 15 -12.36 7.85 28.59
N THR A 16 -11.73 8.29 29.68
CA THR A 16 -10.94 9.52 29.66
C THR A 16 -9.72 9.35 28.73
N PRO A 17 -9.15 10.44 28.20
CA PRO A 17 -7.94 10.35 27.38
C PRO A 17 -6.80 9.57 28.04
N ASP A 18 -6.66 9.70 29.36
CA ASP A 18 -5.66 8.97 30.14
C ASP A 18 -5.96 7.46 30.22
N GLN A 19 -7.22 7.07 30.37
CA GLN A 19 -7.63 5.66 30.33
C GLN A 19 -7.41 5.04 28.94
N GLN A 20 -7.67 5.80 27.87
CA GLN A 20 -7.36 5.36 26.51
C GLN A 20 -5.86 5.20 26.31
N ARG A 21 -5.05 6.12 26.82
CA ARG A 21 -3.59 6.06 26.73
C ARG A 21 -3.02 4.85 27.47
N ASP A 22 -3.42 4.62 28.72
CA ASP A 22 -2.99 3.45 29.51
C ASP A 22 -3.37 2.13 28.84
N LYS A 23 -4.55 2.08 28.21
CA LYS A 23 -5.02 0.92 27.47
C LYS A 23 -4.21 0.69 26.20
N VAL A 24 -3.84 1.74 25.48
CA VAL A 24 -2.95 1.65 24.32
C VAL A 24 -1.56 1.19 24.77
N GLU A 25 -1.00 1.77 25.83
CA GLU A 25 0.33 1.40 26.33
C GLU A 25 0.38 -0.05 26.82
N LYS A 26 -0.65 -0.54 27.52
CA LYS A 26 -0.71 -1.94 27.99
C LYS A 26 -0.97 -2.96 26.88
N ASN A 27 -1.70 -2.58 25.84
CA ASN A 27 -2.06 -3.49 24.74
C ASN A 27 -1.10 -3.39 23.55
N THR A 28 -0.17 -2.43 23.54
CA THR A 28 0.88 -2.35 22.53
C THR A 28 1.94 -3.40 22.87
N ALA A 29 2.04 -4.42 22.02
CA ALA A 29 3.10 -5.40 22.15
C ALA A 29 4.48 -4.70 22.16
N PRO A 30 5.45 -5.19 22.96
CA PRO A 30 6.80 -4.63 22.97
C PRO A 30 7.39 -4.66 21.56
N TYR A 31 8.13 -3.61 21.21
CA TYR A 31 8.84 -3.54 19.94
C TYR A 31 9.79 -4.76 19.82
N SER A 32 9.64 -5.53 18.75
CA SER A 32 10.52 -6.64 18.41
C SER A 32 10.89 -6.60 16.94
N THR A 33 12.17 -6.80 16.65
CA THR A 33 12.68 -6.96 15.28
C THR A 33 12.19 -8.24 14.63
N ASP A 34 11.74 -9.23 15.41
CA ASP A 34 11.19 -10.51 14.91
C ASP A 34 9.92 -10.28 14.09
N TYR A 35 9.23 -9.16 14.30
CA TYR A 35 8.11 -8.79 13.46
C TYR A 35 8.54 -8.66 11.99
N PHE A 36 9.71 -8.09 11.72
CA PHE A 36 10.21 -7.82 10.37
C PHE A 36 10.90 -9.03 9.72
N THR A 37 11.20 -10.08 10.48
CA THR A 37 11.83 -11.29 9.94
C THR A 37 10.81 -12.33 9.48
N ARG A 38 9.54 -12.20 9.84
CA ARG A 38 8.47 -13.12 9.39
C ARG A 38 8.15 -12.88 7.91
N SER A 39 8.16 -13.96 7.11
CA SER A 39 7.90 -13.94 5.67
C SER A 39 6.55 -13.29 5.28
N GLY A 40 5.54 -13.41 6.14
CA GLY A 40 4.22 -12.79 5.97
C GLY A 40 4.12 -11.31 6.37
N ASN A 41 5.17 -10.76 7.00
CA ASN A 41 5.26 -9.34 7.37
C ASN A 41 6.18 -8.61 6.40
N SER A 42 5.86 -8.75 5.11
CA SER A 42 6.54 -8.06 4.02
C SER A 42 5.53 -7.74 2.92
N TYR A 43 5.90 -6.81 2.06
CA TYR A 43 5.14 -6.45 0.87
C TYR A 43 6.12 -6.09 -0.24
N TYR A 44 5.62 -6.01 -1.47
CA TYR A 44 6.44 -5.61 -2.59
C TYR A 44 6.34 -4.10 -2.84
N VAL A 45 7.41 -3.47 -3.26
CA VAL A 45 7.41 -2.10 -3.78
C VAL A 45 7.83 -2.14 -5.23
N MET A 46 6.92 -1.72 -6.11
CA MET A 46 7.20 -1.58 -7.52
C MET A 46 7.66 -0.15 -7.80
N THR A 47 8.87 -0.02 -8.34
CA THR A 47 9.35 1.25 -8.91
C THR A 47 9.01 1.28 -10.39
N LEU A 48 8.34 2.35 -10.83
CA LEU A 48 7.94 2.57 -12.23
C LEU A 48 8.38 3.94 -12.69
N SER A 49 8.67 4.07 -13.97
CA SER A 49 8.98 5.36 -14.59
C SER A 49 7.72 6.10 -14.98
N VAL A 50 7.79 7.43 -14.93
CA VAL A 50 6.79 8.34 -15.47
C VAL A 50 7.41 9.03 -16.68
N GLU A 51 6.74 8.97 -17.83
CA GLU A 51 7.12 9.66 -19.05
C GLU A 51 5.91 10.35 -19.69
N LYS A 52 6.03 11.65 -19.94
CA LYS A 52 4.95 12.50 -20.49
C LYS A 52 3.65 12.39 -19.68
N GLY A 53 3.78 12.30 -18.35
CA GLY A 53 2.63 12.16 -17.44
C GLY A 53 1.97 10.79 -17.41
N LYS A 54 2.58 9.77 -18.01
CA LYS A 54 2.09 8.38 -17.99
C LYS A 54 3.08 7.46 -17.34
N ILE A 55 2.59 6.42 -16.70
CA ILE A 55 3.38 5.36 -16.11
C ILE A 55 3.82 4.41 -17.22
N VAL A 56 5.10 4.10 -17.24
CA VAL A 56 5.70 3.20 -18.20
C VAL A 56 6.55 2.17 -17.47
N VAL A 57 6.55 0.94 -17.99
CA VAL A 57 7.55 -0.06 -17.64
C VAL A 57 8.74 0.11 -18.57
N ASP A 58 9.90 0.33 -17.99
CA ASP A 58 11.17 0.51 -18.67
C ASP A 58 12.28 -0.31 -17.98
N GLN A 59 13.52 -0.13 -18.42
CA GLN A 59 14.70 -0.78 -17.85
C GLN A 59 14.99 -0.43 -16.38
N ASN A 60 14.42 0.66 -15.85
CA ASN A 60 14.58 1.07 -14.45
C ASN A 60 13.48 0.49 -13.55
N SER A 61 12.47 -0.13 -14.15
CA SER A 61 11.34 -0.70 -13.45
C SER A 61 11.79 -1.95 -12.70
N LYS A 62 11.53 -1.98 -11.40
CA LYS A 62 11.99 -3.04 -10.51
C LYS A 62 11.00 -3.31 -9.40
N LEU A 63 11.03 -4.55 -8.92
CA LEU A 63 10.27 -5.00 -7.77
C LEU A 63 11.24 -5.32 -6.63
N GLU A 64 10.93 -4.84 -5.43
CA GLU A 64 11.72 -5.09 -4.22
C GLU A 64 10.80 -5.59 -3.11
N GLU A 65 11.29 -6.54 -2.30
CA GLU A 65 10.60 -6.94 -1.08
C GLU A 65 10.99 -6.03 0.08
N VAL A 66 10.00 -5.40 0.70
CA VAL A 66 10.15 -4.54 1.86
C VAL A 66 9.55 -5.22 3.08
N LYS A 67 10.36 -5.40 4.12
CA LYS A 67 9.94 -5.93 5.41
C LYS A 67 9.08 -4.90 6.14
N GLY A 68 7.92 -5.33 6.64
CA GLY A 68 7.00 -4.50 7.42
C GLY A 68 5.53 -4.71 7.05
N LYS A 69 4.70 -3.85 7.65
CA LYS A 69 3.26 -3.81 7.34
C LYS A 69 3.03 -3.12 6.00
N PHE A 70 2.08 -3.65 5.24
CA PHE A 70 1.55 -2.95 4.08
C PHE A 70 1.09 -1.54 4.49
N PRO A 71 1.46 -0.48 3.74
CA PRO A 71 1.12 0.89 4.11
C PRO A 71 -0.38 1.08 4.33
N TYR A 72 -0.74 1.89 5.33
CA TYR A 72 -2.14 2.19 5.61
C TYR A 72 -2.74 2.99 4.46
N GLN A 73 -3.95 2.64 4.05
CA GLN A 73 -4.62 3.28 2.91
C GLN A 73 -4.97 4.73 3.24
N ARG A 74 -4.47 5.68 2.44
CA ARG A 74 -4.68 7.13 2.61
C ARG A 74 -4.66 7.82 1.26
N GLY A 75 -5.34 8.94 1.09
CA GLY A 75 -5.29 9.73 -0.15
C GLY A 75 -6.51 9.54 -1.04
N ASN A 76 -6.38 9.93 -2.31
CA ASN A 76 -7.49 10.14 -3.24
C ASN A 76 -7.38 9.32 -4.53
N LEU A 77 -6.31 8.56 -4.71
CA LEU A 77 -6.12 7.70 -5.87
C LEU A 77 -6.31 6.25 -5.45
N ASN A 78 -7.22 5.55 -6.11
CA ASN A 78 -7.44 4.13 -5.90
C ASN A 78 -6.48 3.33 -6.80
N VAL A 79 -5.72 2.43 -6.21
CA VAL A 79 -4.83 1.49 -6.90
C VAL A 79 -5.47 0.12 -6.89
N GLN A 80 -5.74 -0.40 -8.08
CA GLN A 80 -6.22 -1.76 -8.26
C GLN A 80 -5.08 -2.61 -8.78
N VAL A 81 -4.75 -3.66 -8.03
CA VAL A 81 -3.75 -4.64 -8.44
C VAL A 81 -4.49 -5.87 -8.91
N MET A 82 -4.29 -6.25 -10.17
CA MET A 82 -4.90 -7.40 -10.79
C MET A 82 -3.87 -8.49 -11.06
N ASP A 83 -4.32 -9.73 -10.98
CA ASP A 83 -3.51 -10.86 -11.39
C ASP A 83 -3.44 -11.01 -12.92
N THR A 84 -2.67 -12.00 -13.39
CA THR A 84 -2.53 -12.32 -14.81
C THR A 84 -3.82 -12.83 -15.47
N LYS A 85 -4.86 -13.18 -14.70
CA LYS A 85 -6.18 -13.62 -15.19
C LYS A 85 -7.20 -12.48 -15.20
N GLY A 86 -6.87 -11.31 -14.63
CA GLY A 86 -7.76 -10.17 -14.47
C GLY A 86 -8.57 -10.17 -13.17
N GLU A 87 -8.29 -11.08 -12.24
CA GLU A 87 -8.87 -11.07 -10.90
C GLU A 87 -8.16 -10.02 -10.03
N ARG A 88 -8.94 -9.33 -9.21
CA ARG A 88 -8.41 -8.25 -8.36
C ARG A 88 -7.79 -8.83 -7.09
N LEU A 89 -6.48 -8.65 -6.94
CA LEU A 89 -5.69 -9.06 -5.78
C LEU A 89 -5.77 -8.05 -4.63
N ALA A 90 -5.75 -6.76 -4.97
CA ALA A 90 -5.81 -5.69 -3.97
C ALA A 90 -6.50 -4.44 -4.53
N ASN A 91 -7.06 -3.66 -3.60
CA ASN A 91 -7.68 -2.37 -3.85
C ASN A 91 -7.39 -1.46 -2.66
N PHE A 92 -6.64 -0.38 -2.88
CA PHE A 92 -6.25 0.52 -1.80
C PHE A 92 -6.09 1.96 -2.27
N PHE A 93 -6.27 2.91 -1.35
CA PHE A 93 -6.05 4.32 -1.62
C PHE A 93 -4.62 4.72 -1.27
N MET A 94 -3.99 5.49 -2.16
CA MET A 94 -2.72 6.18 -1.91
C MET A 94 -2.82 7.67 -2.31
N PRO A 95 -1.94 8.56 -1.80
CA PRO A 95 -1.77 9.89 -2.38
C PRO A 95 -1.40 9.74 -3.85
N ASP A 96 -1.99 10.56 -4.71
CA ASP A 96 -1.77 10.48 -6.15
C ASP A 96 -0.29 10.74 -6.49
N PRO A 97 0.48 9.71 -6.93
CA PRO A 97 1.90 9.84 -7.16
C PRO A 97 2.21 10.54 -8.49
N LEU A 98 1.20 10.84 -9.31
CA LEU A 98 1.36 11.52 -10.59
C LEU A 98 1.23 13.04 -10.49
N VAL A 99 1.02 13.57 -9.28
CA VAL A 99 0.91 15.01 -9.06
C VAL A 99 1.89 15.48 -7.99
N VAL A 100 2.49 16.64 -8.23
CA VAL A 100 3.30 17.36 -7.26
C VAL A 100 2.55 18.59 -6.80
N ARG A 101 2.66 18.88 -5.50
CA ARG A 101 2.19 20.12 -4.90
C ARG A 101 3.40 20.94 -4.50
N SER A 102 3.48 22.18 -4.98
CA SER A 102 4.42 23.13 -4.41
C SER A 102 3.97 23.49 -3.00
N CYS A 103 4.88 23.44 -2.03
CA CYS A 103 4.67 24.00 -0.70
C CYS A 103 5.20 25.44 -0.60
N GLU A 104 5.82 25.95 -1.68
CA GLU A 104 6.38 27.29 -1.76
C GLU A 104 5.49 28.17 -2.63
N GLY A 105 5.01 29.29 -2.07
CA GLY A 105 4.15 30.28 -2.72
C GLY A 105 2.71 30.32 -2.17
N GLU A 106 2.01 31.43 -2.43
CA GLU A 106 0.56 31.57 -2.15
C GLU A 106 -0.31 30.69 -3.06
N ASP A 107 0.26 30.19 -4.16
CA ASP A 107 -0.41 29.31 -5.11
C ASP A 107 -0.16 27.83 -4.79
N SER A 108 -1.18 27.20 -4.20
CA SER A 108 -1.25 25.74 -3.97
C SER A 108 -1.53 24.94 -5.26
N GLU A 109 -0.89 25.31 -6.36
CA GLU A 109 -1.09 24.65 -7.65
C GLU A 109 -0.61 23.19 -7.61
N THR A 110 -1.51 22.28 -7.98
CA THR A 110 -1.21 20.86 -8.18
C THR A 110 -0.83 20.66 -9.65
N LYS A 111 0.41 20.21 -9.92
CA LYS A 111 0.92 20.01 -11.29
C LYS A 111 1.20 18.53 -11.56
N PRO A 112 0.88 18.00 -12.76
CA PRO A 112 1.20 16.62 -13.11
C PRO A 112 2.72 16.45 -13.30
N ILE A 113 3.25 15.33 -12.81
CA ILE A 113 4.65 14.94 -13.04
C ILE A 113 4.83 14.59 -14.51
N GLN A 114 5.75 15.27 -15.20
CA GLN A 114 6.03 14.99 -16.62
C GLN A 114 7.06 13.88 -16.82
N LYS A 115 8.05 13.79 -15.93
CA LYS A 115 9.09 12.76 -15.97
C LYS A 115 9.58 12.47 -14.55
N GLY A 116 9.84 11.20 -14.23
CA GLY A 116 10.39 10.80 -12.94
C GLY A 116 10.21 9.32 -12.66
N SER A 117 10.30 8.94 -11.39
CA SER A 117 10.02 7.59 -10.90
C SER A 117 9.02 7.65 -9.76
N ILE A 118 8.10 6.70 -9.72
CA ILE A 118 7.13 6.53 -8.63
C ILE A 118 7.29 5.15 -8.00
N GLN A 119 6.84 5.02 -6.76
CA GLN A 119 6.81 3.77 -6.04
C GLN A 119 5.38 3.41 -5.65
N ILE A 120 4.97 2.19 -5.98
CA ILE A 120 3.63 1.67 -5.68
C ILE A 120 3.80 0.42 -4.80
N PRO A 121 3.25 0.42 -3.57
CA PRO A 121 3.24 -0.77 -2.73
C PRO A 121 2.26 -1.81 -3.31
N LEU A 122 2.67 -3.06 -3.39
CA LEU A 122 1.88 -4.18 -3.92
C LEU A 122 1.76 -5.30 -2.88
N PRO A 123 0.62 -6.03 -2.86
CA PRO A 123 0.52 -7.23 -2.04
C PRO A 123 1.59 -8.24 -2.45
N LYS A 124 2.04 -9.06 -1.51
CA LYS A 124 2.99 -10.14 -1.81
C LYS A 124 2.28 -11.26 -2.58
N ALA A 125 2.32 -11.19 -3.91
CA ALA A 125 1.71 -12.16 -4.81
C ALA A 125 2.61 -12.40 -6.03
N SER A 126 2.73 -13.66 -6.46
CA SER A 126 3.62 -14.06 -7.56
C SER A 126 2.99 -13.93 -8.95
N ASN A 127 1.67 -13.75 -9.01
CA ASN A 127 0.87 -13.71 -10.24
C ASN A 127 0.34 -12.31 -10.55
N ILE A 128 0.99 -11.24 -10.05
CA ILE A 128 0.56 -9.87 -10.34
C ILE A 128 0.75 -9.60 -11.84
N GLY A 129 -0.33 -9.22 -12.51
CA GLY A 129 -0.33 -8.92 -13.94
C GLY A 129 -0.34 -7.43 -14.22
N LYS A 130 -1.26 -6.69 -13.61
CA LYS A 130 -1.54 -5.29 -13.98
C LYS A 130 -1.79 -4.41 -12.76
N ILE A 131 -1.44 -3.14 -12.90
CA ILE A 131 -1.80 -2.08 -11.97
C ILE A 131 -2.69 -1.09 -12.71
N GLU A 132 -3.83 -0.74 -12.09
CA GLU A 132 -4.70 0.33 -12.55
C GLU A 132 -4.77 1.44 -11.52
N LEU A 133 -4.62 2.67 -12.00
CA LEU A 133 -4.83 3.87 -11.21
C LEU A 133 -6.19 4.44 -11.53
N VAL A 134 -7.03 4.60 -10.53
CA VAL A 134 -8.41 5.05 -10.67
C VAL A 134 -8.65 6.27 -9.79
N ARG A 135 -9.08 7.37 -10.40
CA ARG A 135 -9.47 8.61 -9.70
C ARG A 135 -10.97 8.79 -9.83
N GLY A 136 -11.69 8.63 -8.72
CA GLY A 136 -13.15 8.60 -8.72
C GLY A 136 -13.67 7.42 -9.56
N LYS A 137 -14.29 7.71 -10.70
CA LYS A 137 -14.82 6.70 -11.65
C LYS A 137 -13.96 6.53 -12.90
N GLN A 138 -12.86 7.27 -13.04
CA GLN A 138 -12.04 7.28 -14.24
C GLN A 138 -10.73 6.53 -13.99
N THR A 139 -10.39 5.60 -14.87
CA THR A 139 -9.04 5.04 -14.96
C THR A 139 -8.11 6.11 -15.49
N VAL A 140 -7.17 6.54 -14.65
CA VAL A 140 -6.13 7.53 -14.96
C VAL A 140 -5.01 6.87 -15.76
N ASP A 141 -4.61 5.66 -15.35
CA ASP A 141 -3.56 4.91 -16.04
C ASP A 141 -3.72 3.41 -15.81
N ARG A 142 -3.12 2.62 -16.70
CA ARG A 142 -3.05 1.16 -16.61
C ARG A 142 -1.70 0.70 -17.13
N VAL A 143 -1.01 -0.10 -16.33
CA VAL A 143 0.32 -0.62 -16.65
C VAL A 143 0.36 -2.13 -16.48
N ASP A 144 0.92 -2.82 -17.47
CA ASP A 144 1.23 -4.25 -17.37
C ASP A 144 2.60 -4.42 -16.74
N VAL A 145 2.66 -5.16 -15.64
CA VAL A 145 3.87 -5.37 -14.85
C VAL A 145 4.27 -6.84 -14.75
N SER A 146 3.57 -7.71 -15.48
CA SER A 146 3.73 -9.16 -15.41
C SER A 146 5.18 -9.60 -15.63
N ALA A 147 5.86 -9.03 -16.63
CA ALA A 147 7.26 -9.34 -16.94
C ALA A 147 8.21 -9.02 -15.78
N VAL A 148 8.05 -7.85 -15.14
CA VAL A 148 8.91 -7.42 -14.02
C VAL A 148 8.69 -8.32 -12.80
N VAL A 149 7.44 -8.68 -12.53
CA VAL A 149 7.08 -9.59 -11.43
C VAL A 149 7.63 -10.99 -11.70
N GLU A 150 7.46 -11.52 -12.91
CA GLU A 150 7.97 -12.84 -13.29
C GLU A 150 9.49 -12.94 -13.14
N GLU A 151 10.21 -11.92 -13.61
CA GLU A 151 11.67 -11.85 -13.49
C GLU A 151 12.12 -11.81 -12.03
N PHE A 152 11.47 -11.00 -11.19
CA PHE A 152 11.76 -10.93 -9.76
C PHE A 152 11.55 -12.28 -9.06
N ILE A 153 10.42 -12.94 -9.32
CA ILE A 153 10.09 -14.23 -8.70
C ILE A 153 11.06 -15.33 -9.16
N LYS A 154 11.49 -15.32 -10.44
CA LYS A 154 12.52 -16.24 -10.95
C LYS A 154 13.85 -16.05 -10.21
N ARG A 155 14.27 -14.80 -9.98
CA ARG A 155 15.51 -14.49 -9.24
C ARG A 155 15.46 -14.98 -7.80
N GLN A 156 14.35 -14.72 -7.10
CA GLN A 156 14.15 -15.20 -5.72
C GLN A 156 14.28 -16.72 -5.60
N ARG A 157 13.68 -17.47 -6.54
CA ARG A 157 13.78 -18.95 -6.56
C ARG A 157 15.17 -19.46 -6.96
N GLY A 158 15.91 -18.68 -7.75
CA GLY A 158 17.26 -19.04 -8.20
C GLY A 158 18.35 -18.78 -7.15
N ASP A 159 18.10 -17.87 -6.20
CA ASP A 159 18.97 -17.64 -5.04
C ASP A 159 18.82 -18.75 -4.00
N ASP A 160 17.60 -19.30 -3.82
CA ASP A 160 17.33 -20.42 -2.90
C ASP A 160 17.98 -21.76 -3.33
N GLY A 161 18.61 -21.82 -4.51
CA GLY A 161 19.17 -23.06 -5.10
C GLY A 161 20.69 -23.07 -5.28
N LYS A 162 21.44 -22.18 -4.63
CA LYS A 162 22.88 -22.01 -4.81
C LYS A 162 23.78 -22.37 -3.61
N ASP A 163 23.27 -23.11 -2.63
CA ASP A 163 24.03 -23.51 -1.43
C ASP A 163 24.28 -25.03 -1.31
N GLU A 164 24.13 -25.82 -2.37
CA GLU A 164 24.48 -27.25 -2.37
C GLU A 164 25.30 -27.62 -3.61
N GLU A 165 26.54 -27.14 -3.72
CA GLU A 165 27.65 -27.80 -4.45
C GLU A 165 28.95 -27.01 -4.25
N GLU A 166 29.63 -27.23 -3.12
CA GLU A 166 31.10 -27.26 -3.01
C GLU A 166 31.56 -28.10 -1.81
#